data_AF-A0A8T3T749-F1
#
_entry.id   AF-A0A8T3T749-F1
#
_cell.length_a   1.000
_cell.length_b   1.000
_cell.length_c   1.000
_cell.angle_alpha   90.00
_cell.angle_beta   90.00
_cell.angle_gamma   90.00
#
_symmetry.space_group_name_H-M   'P 1'
#
loop_
_entity.id
_entity.type
_entity.pdbx_description
1 polymer ?
#
loop_
_entity_poly.entity_id
_entity_poly.type
_entity_poly.pdbx_seq_one_letter_code
_entity_poly.pdbx_strand_id
1 'polypeptide(L)'
;MMATLYRAGIRPRLRNQETMLLALMGVALSAGWVSLASQQAGRMTIGDPAIPVIYVGILFAIHLAFVLTGRRMDQVLLPVTGMLGSLSLLLMARLPQGLAGLSLGGLDLGLAPLQLLWLSLALAVLAILAIAVRNDSWLREYKYTWAAVGIGLLLLVFVLPPTGAERIDAPRLSLRIGPITGQPSELLKVILVVFLAGYLAENRTLLARTSTRLGPISLPPVPYLLPMLAMWGVALAVVIVQRDLGAALLFFTVFLTLLYAATRRFAYVVLGMAMFLAGAAVLYQLFPLVRIRVDVWLDPWSDPLDTGFQIIHALYAFGRGGILGTGMGAGLPAVGDTPGDLPAIH
;
A
#
# COMPACT_ATOMS: atom_id res chain seq x y z
N MET A 1 -30.17 40.70 6.77
CA MET A 1 -29.14 40.92 5.71
C MET A 1 -28.12 39.77 5.76
N MET A 2 -28.55 38.54 5.51
CA MET A 2 -27.75 37.33 5.75
C MET A 2 -28.17 36.21 4.80
N ALA A 3 -28.04 36.44 3.49
CA ALA A 3 -28.37 35.44 2.46
C ALA A 3 -27.57 35.63 1.15
N THR A 4 -26.33 36.11 1.22
CA THR A 4 -25.52 36.40 0.03
C THR A 4 -24.04 36.04 0.24
N LEU A 5 -23.75 34.84 0.73
CA LEU A 5 -22.38 34.31 0.68
C LEU A 5 -22.38 32.86 0.20
N TYR A 6 -21.71 32.66 -0.95
CA TYR A 6 -21.23 31.40 -1.51
C TYR A 6 -22.18 30.49 -2.31
N ARG A 7 -22.80 31.03 -3.38
CA ARG A 7 -22.79 30.30 -4.67
C ARG A 7 -21.55 30.70 -5.44
N ALA A 8 -20.38 30.24 -4.99
CA ALA A 8 -19.22 30.23 -5.88
C ALA A 8 -19.55 29.25 -7.00
N GLY A 9 -19.99 29.77 -8.15
CA GLY A 9 -20.32 28.97 -9.32
C GLY A 9 -19.13 28.09 -9.69
N ILE A 10 -19.41 26.87 -10.16
CA ILE A 10 -18.41 26.00 -10.73
C ILE A 10 -17.79 26.75 -11.92
N ARG A 11 -16.50 27.10 -11.82
CA ARG A 11 -15.75 27.79 -12.87
C ARG A 11 -14.68 26.84 -13.37
N PRO A 12 -14.80 26.32 -14.61
CA PRO A 12 -13.78 25.47 -15.17
C PRO A 12 -12.41 26.15 -15.13
N ARG A 13 -11.37 25.38 -14.81
CA ARG A 13 -9.99 25.87 -14.77
C ARG A 13 -9.08 24.90 -15.48
N LEU A 14 -8.30 25.42 -16.42
CA LEU A 14 -7.29 24.65 -17.12
C LEU A 14 -6.22 24.15 -16.13
N ARG A 15 -5.83 22.89 -16.28
CA ARG A 15 -4.86 22.19 -15.42
C ARG A 15 -3.65 21.78 -16.27
N ASN A 16 -2.95 22.76 -16.85
CA ASN A 16 -1.92 22.54 -17.88
C ASN A 16 -0.76 21.64 -17.41
N GLN A 17 -0.34 21.75 -16.15
CA GLN A 17 0.73 20.88 -15.62
C GLN A 17 0.26 19.43 -15.56
N GLU A 18 -0.97 19.21 -15.10
CA GLU A 18 -1.58 17.87 -15.06
C GLU A 18 -1.71 17.30 -16.47
N THR A 19 -2.19 18.08 -17.44
CA THR A 19 -2.30 17.67 -18.84
C THR A 19 -0.95 17.25 -19.42
N MET A 20 0.10 18.04 -19.19
CA MET A 20 1.46 17.73 -19.66
C MET A 20 2.00 16.45 -19.02
N LEU A 21 1.82 16.28 -17.71
CA LEU A 21 2.29 15.10 -17.00
C LEU A 21 1.52 13.83 -17.39
N LEU A 22 0.21 13.93 -17.63
CA LEU A 22 -0.59 12.82 -18.16
C LEU A 22 -0.16 12.44 -19.58
N ALA A 23 0.18 13.42 -20.42
CA ALA A 23 0.71 13.14 -21.75
C ALA A 23 2.05 12.40 -21.69
N LEU A 24 2.97 12.85 -20.82
CA LEU A 24 4.26 12.18 -20.60
C LEU A 24 4.07 10.75 -20.09
N MET A 25 3.17 10.56 -19.13
CA MET A 25 2.80 9.25 -18.61
C MET A 25 2.20 8.35 -19.70
N GLY A 26 1.33 8.89 -20.56
CA GLY A 26 0.75 8.16 -21.69
C GLY A 26 1.82 7.67 -22.66
N VAL A 27 2.80 8.53 -23.00
CA VAL A 27 3.95 8.15 -23.83
C VAL A 27 4.77 7.03 -23.17
N ALA A 28 5.04 7.14 -21.87
CA ALA A 28 5.80 6.12 -21.13
C ALA A 28 5.06 4.77 -21.10
N LEU A 29 3.75 4.77 -20.87
CA LEU A 29 2.91 3.57 -20.92
C LEU A 29 2.90 2.95 -22.32
N SER A 30 2.71 3.76 -23.37
CA SER A 30 2.72 3.27 -24.75
C SER A 30 4.07 2.65 -25.12
N ALA A 31 5.18 3.29 -24.75
CA ALA A 31 6.52 2.75 -24.98
C ALA A 31 6.74 1.42 -24.24
N GLY A 32 6.35 1.35 -22.96
CA GLY A 32 6.41 0.12 -22.17
C GLY A 32 5.54 -1.00 -22.74
N TRP A 33 4.35 -0.68 -23.21
CA TRP A 33 3.41 -1.64 -23.81
C TRP A 33 3.95 -2.21 -25.12
N VAL A 34 4.43 -1.34 -26.03
CA VAL A 34 5.04 -1.77 -27.30
C VAL A 34 6.29 -2.63 -27.04
N SER A 35 7.12 -2.25 -26.06
CA SER A 35 8.28 -3.05 -25.65
C SER A 35 7.85 -4.44 -25.16
N LEU A 36 6.86 -4.52 -24.27
CA LEU A 36 6.38 -5.78 -23.73
C LEU A 36 5.74 -6.67 -24.81
N ALA A 37 4.86 -6.10 -25.63
CA ALA A 37 4.20 -6.81 -26.71
C ALA A 37 5.20 -7.32 -27.75
N SER A 38 6.23 -6.52 -28.07
CA SER A 38 7.29 -6.93 -28.99
C SER A 38 8.12 -8.08 -28.42
N GLN A 39 8.42 -8.04 -27.12
CA GLN A 39 9.16 -9.10 -26.44
C GLN A 39 8.36 -10.41 -26.40
N GLN A 40 7.06 -10.34 -26.12
CA GLN A 40 6.19 -11.52 -26.11
C GLN A 40 5.98 -12.12 -27.50
N ALA A 41 5.94 -11.30 -28.56
CA ALA A 41 5.74 -11.75 -29.92
C ALA A 41 7.02 -12.16 -30.66
N GLY A 42 8.20 -11.89 -30.10
CA GLY A 42 9.50 -12.12 -30.75
C GLY A 42 9.76 -11.25 -31.98
N ARG A 43 8.92 -10.22 -32.21
CA ARG A 43 9.00 -9.28 -33.34
C ARG A 43 8.44 -7.94 -32.92
N MET A 44 8.84 -6.86 -33.59
CA MET A 44 8.27 -5.53 -33.32
C MET A 44 6.75 -5.53 -33.58
N THR A 45 5.97 -5.24 -32.54
CA THR A 45 4.50 -5.16 -32.60
C THR A 45 3.96 -4.23 -31.52
N ILE A 46 2.80 -3.65 -31.76
CA ILE A 46 2.08 -2.82 -30.79
C ILE A 46 1.24 -3.70 -29.84
N GLY A 47 0.95 -4.94 -30.24
CA GLY A 47 0.01 -5.80 -29.52
C GLY A 47 -1.42 -5.24 -29.57
N ASP A 48 -2.31 -5.77 -28.74
CA ASP A 48 -3.64 -5.20 -28.53
C ASP A 48 -3.54 -3.94 -27.63
N PRO A 49 -3.87 -2.74 -28.11
CA PRO A 49 -3.76 -1.52 -27.32
C PRO A 49 -4.97 -1.27 -26.40
N ALA A 50 -5.96 -2.16 -26.33
CA ALA A 50 -7.20 -1.91 -25.60
C ALA A 50 -6.97 -1.50 -24.13
N ILE A 51 -6.15 -2.25 -23.38
CA ILE A 51 -5.87 -1.99 -21.95
C ILE A 51 -5.24 -0.60 -21.73
N PRO A 52 -4.10 -0.24 -22.36
CA PRO A 52 -3.49 1.06 -22.14
C PRO A 52 -4.36 2.22 -22.63
N VAL A 53 -5.11 2.04 -23.73
CA VAL A 53 -6.03 3.07 -24.24
C VAL A 53 -7.18 3.33 -23.27
N ILE A 54 -7.81 2.28 -22.74
CA ILE A 54 -8.87 2.41 -21.74
C ILE A 54 -8.33 3.09 -20.48
N TYR A 55 -7.15 2.69 -20.00
CA TYR A 55 -6.55 3.27 -18.80
C TYR A 55 -6.26 4.77 -18.94
N VAL A 56 -5.64 5.18 -20.05
CA VAL A 56 -5.39 6.61 -20.35
C VAL A 56 -6.70 7.37 -20.50
N GLY A 57 -7.70 6.76 -21.16
CA GLY A 57 -9.04 7.35 -21.31
C GLY A 57 -9.71 7.62 -19.96
N ILE A 58 -9.62 6.71 -19.00
CA ILE A 58 -10.16 6.89 -17.63
C ILE A 58 -9.46 8.04 -16.92
N LEU A 59 -8.13 8.11 -16.96
CA LEU A 59 -7.38 9.20 -16.33
C LEU A 59 -7.72 10.56 -16.96
N PHE A 60 -7.88 10.61 -18.29
CA PHE A 60 -8.29 11.82 -18.98
C PHE A 60 -9.73 12.22 -18.64
N ALA A 61 -10.65 11.26 -18.48
CA ALA A 61 -12.00 11.54 -18.03
C ALA A 61 -12.03 12.13 -16.61
N ILE A 62 -11.19 11.61 -15.70
CA ILE A 62 -11.04 12.16 -14.34
C ILE A 62 -10.42 13.56 -14.38
N HIS A 63 -9.37 13.76 -15.18
CA HIS A 63 -8.77 15.08 -15.42
C HIS A 63 -9.82 16.08 -15.90
N LEU A 64 -10.65 15.69 -16.88
CA LEU A 64 -11.74 16.53 -17.38
C LEU A 64 -12.75 16.84 -16.27
N ALA A 65 -13.13 15.86 -15.45
CA ALA A 65 -14.00 16.10 -14.29
C ALA A 65 -13.37 17.11 -13.30
N PHE A 66 -12.06 17.05 -13.08
CA PHE A 66 -11.33 18.00 -12.24
C PHE A 66 -11.26 19.40 -12.84
N VAL A 67 -11.06 19.52 -14.16
CA VAL A 67 -11.12 20.79 -14.90
C VAL A 67 -12.51 21.40 -14.80
N LEU A 68 -13.55 20.61 -15.07
CA LEU A 68 -14.94 21.05 -15.06
C LEU A 68 -15.41 21.47 -13.67
N THR A 69 -15.04 20.74 -12.62
CA THR A 69 -15.41 21.09 -11.24
C THR A 69 -14.69 22.33 -10.71
N GLY A 70 -13.59 22.76 -11.33
CA GLY A 70 -12.88 23.99 -10.99
C GLY A 70 -12.22 23.99 -9.60
N ARG A 71 -12.13 22.82 -8.95
CA ARG A 71 -11.55 22.67 -7.61
C ARG A 71 -10.04 22.88 -7.64
N ARG A 72 -9.53 23.60 -6.65
CA ARG A 72 -8.08 23.76 -6.43
C ARG A 72 -7.52 22.49 -5.81
N MET A 73 -7.23 21.52 -6.66
CA MET A 73 -6.54 20.28 -6.29
C MET A 73 -5.14 20.31 -6.88
N ASP A 74 -4.22 19.63 -6.21
CA ASP A 74 -2.86 19.40 -6.69
C ASP A 74 -2.89 18.79 -8.11
N GLN A 75 -1.99 19.24 -8.99
CA GLN A 75 -1.93 18.83 -10.40
C GLN A 75 -0.91 17.71 -10.67
N VAL A 76 -0.19 17.26 -9.65
CA VAL A 76 0.88 16.26 -9.72
C VAL A 76 0.40 14.89 -9.22
N LEU A 77 -0.48 14.86 -8.22
CA LEU A 77 -0.95 13.61 -7.60
C LEU A 77 -1.64 12.65 -8.59
N LEU A 78 -2.54 13.14 -9.45
CA LEU A 78 -3.23 12.28 -10.42
C LEU A 78 -2.25 11.69 -11.45
N PRO A 79 -1.37 12.48 -12.11
CA PRO A 79 -0.35 11.93 -13.01
C PRO A 79 0.61 10.94 -12.34
N VAL A 80 1.06 11.22 -11.11
CA VAL A 80 1.96 10.30 -10.38
C VAL A 80 1.25 8.99 -10.06
N THR A 81 0.01 9.06 -9.59
CA THR A 81 -0.82 7.86 -9.36
C THR A 81 -1.05 7.09 -10.66
N GLY A 82 -1.31 7.82 -11.75
CA GLY A 82 -1.41 7.27 -13.09
C GLY A 82 -0.15 6.53 -13.51
N MET A 83 1.02 7.15 -13.34
CA MET A 83 2.31 6.56 -13.70
C MET A 83 2.60 5.27 -12.91
N LEU A 84 2.33 5.27 -11.61
CA LEU A 84 2.46 4.06 -10.78
C LEU A 84 1.46 2.97 -11.20
N GLY A 85 0.23 3.35 -11.55
CA GLY A 85 -0.75 2.42 -12.09
C GLY A 85 -0.39 1.89 -13.48
N SER A 86 0.25 2.68 -14.34
CA SER A 86 0.84 2.23 -15.60
C SER A 86 1.91 1.18 -15.40
N LEU A 87 2.84 1.43 -14.47
CA LEU A 87 3.85 0.44 -14.10
C LEU A 87 3.19 -0.86 -13.60
N SER A 88 2.19 -0.73 -12.74
CA SER A 88 1.43 -1.87 -12.24
C SER A 88 0.74 -2.66 -13.36
N LEU A 89 0.08 -2.00 -14.32
CA LEU A 89 -0.54 -2.65 -15.47
C LEU A 89 0.48 -3.39 -16.33
N LEU A 90 1.62 -2.78 -16.61
CA LEU A 90 2.69 -3.39 -17.40
C LEU A 90 3.25 -4.64 -16.70
N LEU A 91 3.43 -4.59 -15.37
CA LEU A 91 3.87 -5.73 -14.58
C LEU A 91 2.84 -6.87 -14.59
N MET A 92 1.54 -6.57 -14.52
CA MET A 92 0.49 -7.60 -14.58
C MET A 92 0.29 -8.15 -16.00
N ALA A 93 0.46 -7.32 -17.04
CA ALA A 93 0.43 -7.74 -18.44
C ALA A 93 1.64 -8.62 -18.81
N ARG A 94 2.76 -8.47 -18.10
CA ARG A 94 3.95 -9.30 -18.28
C ARG A 94 3.75 -10.73 -17.78
N LEU A 95 2.94 -10.93 -16.75
CA LEU A 95 2.74 -12.24 -16.15
C LEU A 95 1.80 -13.12 -17.00
N PRO A 96 1.89 -14.45 -16.89
CA PRO A 96 0.91 -15.34 -17.51
C PRO A 96 -0.49 -15.02 -17.00
N GLN A 97 -1.41 -14.74 -17.93
CA GLN A 97 -2.72 -14.17 -17.61
C GLN A 97 -3.63 -15.15 -16.84
N GLY A 98 -3.35 -16.46 -16.89
CA GLY A 98 -4.08 -17.49 -16.16
C GLY A 98 -3.59 -17.78 -14.74
N LEU A 99 -2.53 -17.12 -14.25
CA LEU A 99 -2.00 -17.38 -12.89
C LEU A 99 -3.00 -17.06 -11.78
N ALA A 100 -3.75 -15.97 -11.95
CA ALA A 100 -4.88 -15.63 -11.12
C ALA A 100 -5.87 -14.84 -11.97
N GLY A 101 -7.14 -14.96 -11.62
CA GLY A 101 -8.20 -14.31 -12.36
C GLY A 101 -9.48 -14.22 -11.56
N LEU A 102 -10.43 -13.51 -12.14
CA LEU A 102 -11.78 -13.37 -11.60
C LEU A 102 -12.75 -13.90 -12.63
N SER A 103 -13.48 -14.95 -12.27
CA SER A 103 -14.62 -15.44 -13.05
C SER A 103 -15.89 -14.83 -12.46
N LEU A 104 -16.58 -13.99 -13.24
CA LEU A 104 -17.83 -13.37 -12.83
C LEU A 104 -18.86 -13.46 -13.97
N GLY A 105 -19.92 -14.25 -13.77
CA GLY A 105 -21.03 -14.32 -14.72
C GLY A 105 -20.63 -14.79 -16.13
N GLY A 106 -19.64 -15.69 -16.23
CA GLY A 106 -19.13 -16.20 -17.51
C GLY A 106 -18.04 -15.33 -18.16
N LEU A 107 -17.63 -14.23 -17.52
CA LEU A 107 -16.46 -13.45 -17.91
C LEU A 107 -15.26 -13.88 -17.08
N ASP A 108 -14.24 -14.44 -17.74
CA ASP A 108 -12.97 -14.80 -17.13
C ASP A 108 -11.93 -13.69 -17.38
N LEU A 109 -11.63 -12.92 -16.33
CA LEU A 109 -10.65 -11.86 -16.38
C LEU A 109 -9.29 -12.39 -15.92
N GLY A 110 -8.32 -12.41 -16.83
CA GLY A 110 -6.91 -12.63 -16.49
C GLY A 110 -6.31 -11.46 -15.71
N LEU A 111 -5.04 -11.59 -15.31
CA LEU A 111 -4.34 -10.63 -14.45
C LEU A 111 -4.39 -9.17 -14.94
N ALA A 112 -4.11 -8.88 -16.21
CA ALA A 112 -4.06 -7.51 -16.71
C ALA A 112 -5.44 -6.85 -16.82
N PRO A 113 -6.47 -7.50 -17.41
CA PRO A 113 -7.86 -7.00 -17.34
C PRO A 113 -8.36 -6.83 -15.90
N LEU A 114 -8.03 -7.75 -15.00
CA LEU A 114 -8.41 -7.67 -13.60
C LEU A 114 -7.71 -6.49 -12.90
N GLN A 115 -6.43 -6.25 -13.20
CA GLN A 115 -5.70 -5.09 -12.69
C GLN A 115 -6.29 -3.77 -13.20
N LEU A 116 -6.67 -3.71 -14.48
CA LEU A 116 -7.37 -2.56 -15.05
C LEU A 116 -8.70 -2.31 -14.33
N LEU A 117 -9.49 -3.35 -14.06
CA LEU A 117 -10.75 -3.23 -13.32
C LEU A 117 -10.53 -2.63 -11.92
N TRP A 118 -9.58 -3.17 -11.15
CA TRP A 118 -9.30 -2.67 -9.80
C TRP A 118 -8.72 -1.26 -9.78
N LEU A 119 -7.81 -0.93 -10.71
CA LEU A 119 -7.31 0.43 -10.86
C LEU A 119 -8.42 1.40 -11.26
N SER A 120 -9.32 0.99 -12.15
CA SER A 120 -10.47 1.80 -12.56
C SER A 120 -11.40 2.09 -11.39
N LEU A 121 -11.71 1.08 -10.57
CA LEU A 121 -12.52 1.24 -9.37
C LEU A 121 -11.84 2.17 -8.35
N ALA A 122 -10.54 1.98 -8.11
CA ALA A 122 -9.76 2.83 -7.20
C ALA A 122 -9.71 4.28 -7.66
N LEU A 123 -9.49 4.52 -8.96
CA LEU A 123 -9.49 5.85 -9.57
C LEU A 123 -10.87 6.50 -9.53
N ALA A 124 -11.94 5.73 -9.72
CA ALA A 124 -13.31 6.22 -9.59
C ALA A 124 -13.60 6.65 -8.14
N VAL A 125 -13.24 5.84 -7.14
CA VAL A 125 -13.36 6.19 -5.72
C VAL A 125 -12.55 7.45 -5.40
N LEU A 126 -11.31 7.54 -5.89
CA LEU A 126 -10.46 8.72 -5.73
C LEU A 126 -11.13 9.98 -6.32
N ALA A 127 -11.63 9.90 -7.56
CA ALA A 127 -12.27 11.02 -8.22
C ALA A 127 -13.55 11.46 -7.48
N ILE A 128 -14.38 10.50 -7.04
CA ILE A 128 -15.58 10.76 -6.25
C ILE A 128 -15.21 11.45 -4.93
N LEU A 129 -14.24 10.93 -4.17
CA LEU A 129 -13.83 11.53 -2.91
C LEU A 129 -13.25 12.94 -3.11
N ALA A 130 -12.39 13.13 -4.13
CA ALA A 130 -11.81 14.42 -4.46
C ALA A 130 -12.85 15.47 -4.87
N ILE A 131 -13.98 15.05 -5.46
CA ILE A 131 -15.08 15.93 -5.89
C ILE A 131 -16.20 16.05 -4.85
N ALA A 132 -16.40 15.06 -3.97
CA ALA A 132 -17.49 15.07 -2.99
C ALA A 132 -17.03 15.70 -1.66
N VAL A 133 -15.87 15.31 -1.15
CA VAL A 133 -15.37 15.78 0.15
C VAL A 133 -14.97 17.25 0.02
N ARG A 134 -15.63 18.13 0.78
CA ARG A 134 -15.37 19.58 0.81
C ARG A 134 -14.65 20.05 2.07
N ASN A 135 -14.87 19.33 3.16
CA ASN A 135 -14.32 19.60 4.46
C ASN A 135 -13.87 18.27 5.04
N ASP A 136 -12.66 18.22 5.57
CA ASP A 136 -12.04 17.06 6.21
C ASP A 136 -12.10 17.13 7.74
N SER A 137 -12.68 18.19 8.32
CA SER A 137 -12.76 18.38 9.78
C SER A 137 -13.46 17.22 10.50
N TRP A 138 -14.41 16.56 9.84
CA TRP A 138 -15.12 15.39 10.35
C TRP A 138 -14.18 14.20 10.64
N LEU A 139 -13.05 14.10 9.92
CA LEU A 139 -12.04 13.07 10.20
C LEU A 139 -11.46 13.21 11.60
N ARG A 140 -11.24 14.45 12.06
CA ARG A 140 -10.75 14.72 13.42
C ARG A 140 -11.86 14.55 14.45
N GLU A 141 -13.05 15.05 14.16
CA GLU A 141 -14.20 15.06 15.09
C GLU A 141 -14.63 13.63 15.46
N TYR A 142 -14.70 12.73 14.48
CA TYR A 142 -15.12 11.34 14.67
C TYR A 142 -13.96 10.35 14.88
N LYS A 143 -12.81 10.81 15.42
CA LYS A 143 -11.62 9.96 15.63
C LYS A 143 -11.91 8.67 16.42
N TYR A 144 -12.77 8.73 17.44
CA TYR A 144 -13.13 7.55 18.24
C TYR A 144 -14.08 6.61 17.48
N THR A 145 -14.93 7.15 16.61
CA THR A 145 -15.73 6.34 15.68
C THR A 145 -14.82 5.59 14.72
N TRP A 146 -13.79 6.27 14.19
CA TRP A 146 -12.77 5.63 13.37
C TRP A 146 -12.03 4.53 14.13
N ALA A 147 -11.61 4.78 15.38
CA ALA A 147 -11.01 3.75 16.21
C ALA A 147 -11.95 2.56 16.42
N ALA A 148 -13.24 2.80 16.70
CA ALA A 148 -14.24 1.75 16.87
C ALA A 148 -14.45 0.93 15.59
N VAL A 149 -14.51 1.58 14.42
CA VAL A 149 -14.54 0.89 13.12
C VAL A 149 -13.28 0.07 12.90
N GLY A 150 -12.10 0.61 13.24
CA GLY A 150 -10.83 -0.12 13.15
C GLY A 150 -10.80 -1.36 14.04
N ILE A 151 -11.24 -1.24 15.29
CA ILE A 151 -11.39 -2.38 16.21
C ILE A 151 -12.42 -3.38 15.65
N GLY A 152 -13.54 -2.89 15.10
CA GLY A 152 -14.54 -3.72 14.44
C GLY A 152 -13.96 -4.51 13.27
N LEU A 153 -13.16 -3.88 12.41
CA LEU A 153 -12.48 -4.55 11.29
C LEU A 153 -11.44 -5.57 11.78
N LEU A 154 -10.71 -5.26 12.86
CA LEU A 154 -9.80 -6.21 13.50
C LEU A 154 -10.57 -7.44 14.02
N LEU A 155 -11.69 -7.22 14.70
CA LEU A 155 -12.54 -8.29 15.23
C LEU A 155 -13.20 -9.11 14.11
N LEU A 156 -13.57 -8.47 12.99
CA LEU A 156 -14.18 -9.12 11.84
C LEU A 156 -13.30 -10.22 11.25
N VAL A 157 -11.97 -10.01 11.26
CA VAL A 157 -10.97 -11.00 10.81
C VAL A 157 -11.01 -12.29 11.66
N PHE A 158 -11.46 -12.21 12.92
CA PHE A 158 -11.58 -13.39 13.79
C PHE A 158 -12.90 -14.13 13.65
N VAL A 159 -13.99 -13.40 13.38
CA VAL A 159 -15.33 -13.96 13.29
C VAL A 159 -15.50 -14.74 11.99
N LEU A 160 -14.84 -14.30 10.92
CA LEU A 160 -14.99 -14.92 9.61
C LEU A 160 -13.98 -16.06 9.41
N PRO A 161 -14.39 -17.17 8.79
CA PRO A 161 -13.49 -18.28 8.52
C PRO A 161 -12.30 -17.81 7.70
N PRO A 162 -11.06 -18.27 8.00
CA PRO A 162 -9.91 -17.95 7.16
C PRO A 162 -10.19 -18.43 5.74
N THR A 163 -9.89 -17.58 4.78
CA THR A 163 -10.11 -17.90 3.38
C THR A 163 -9.03 -18.85 2.91
N GLY A 164 -9.42 -20.05 2.48
CA GLY A 164 -8.50 -21.06 1.94
C GLY A 164 -7.71 -21.87 2.98
N ALA A 165 -8.13 -21.92 4.24
CA ALA A 165 -7.41 -22.68 5.26
C ALA A 165 -8.01 -24.07 5.50
N GLU A 166 -7.47 -25.08 4.80
CA GLU A 166 -7.48 -26.48 5.26
C GLU A 166 -6.49 -26.69 6.44
N ARG A 167 -5.61 -25.72 6.73
CA ARG A 167 -4.66 -25.76 7.84
C ARG A 167 -5.05 -24.76 8.95
N ILE A 168 -5.12 -25.28 10.17
CA ILE A 168 -5.44 -24.54 11.41
C ILE A 168 -4.45 -23.37 11.67
N ASP A 169 -3.26 -23.39 11.06
CA ASP A 169 -2.18 -22.42 11.24
C ASP A 169 -1.99 -21.37 10.13
N ALA A 170 -2.85 -21.35 9.11
CA ALA A 170 -2.72 -20.35 8.04
C ALA A 170 -3.02 -18.92 8.55
N PRO A 171 -2.23 -17.89 8.15
CA PRO A 171 -2.50 -16.50 8.50
C PRO A 171 -3.90 -16.06 8.05
N ARG A 172 -4.70 -15.52 8.97
CA ARG A 172 -6.06 -15.05 8.71
C ARG A 172 -6.03 -13.63 8.13
N LEU A 173 -5.54 -13.49 6.91
CA LEU A 173 -5.25 -12.15 6.33
C LEU A 173 -6.34 -11.65 5.39
N SER A 174 -7.05 -12.54 4.72
CA SER A 174 -8.01 -12.20 3.67
C SER A 174 -9.43 -12.63 4.02
N LEU A 175 -10.37 -11.76 3.67
CA LEU A 175 -11.79 -12.04 3.64
C LEU A 175 -12.24 -12.26 2.20
N ARG A 176 -13.04 -13.30 1.97
CA ARG A 176 -13.53 -13.69 0.65
C ARG A 176 -15.04 -13.69 0.71
N ILE A 177 -15.64 -12.82 -0.08
CA ILE A 177 -17.09 -12.69 -0.22
C ILE A 177 -17.38 -13.05 -1.68
N GLY A 178 -17.75 -14.32 -1.89
CA GLY A 178 -17.93 -14.89 -3.23
C GLY A 178 -16.63 -14.82 -4.06
N PRO A 179 -16.64 -14.15 -5.22
CA PRO A 179 -15.49 -14.10 -6.11
C PRO A 179 -14.49 -12.98 -5.73
N ILE A 180 -14.87 -12.09 -4.81
CA ILE A 180 -14.02 -10.98 -4.35
C ILE A 180 -13.27 -11.37 -3.09
N THR A 181 -11.96 -11.11 -3.09
CA THR A 181 -11.10 -11.26 -1.91
C THR A 181 -10.51 -9.91 -1.55
N GLY A 182 -10.54 -9.53 -0.27
CA GLY A 182 -9.98 -8.28 0.23
C GLY A 182 -9.40 -8.46 1.62
N GLN A 183 -8.40 -7.65 1.96
CA GLN A 183 -7.77 -7.68 3.28
C GLN A 183 -8.32 -6.54 4.14
N PRO A 184 -9.04 -6.82 5.24
CA PRO A 184 -9.53 -5.78 6.16
C PRO A 184 -8.39 -4.95 6.76
N SER A 185 -7.19 -5.52 6.87
CA SER A 185 -5.98 -4.85 7.36
C SER A 185 -5.58 -3.65 6.50
N GLU A 186 -5.87 -3.64 5.20
CA GLU A 186 -5.59 -2.48 4.33
C GLU A 186 -6.43 -1.26 4.71
N LEU A 187 -7.73 -1.47 4.96
CA LEU A 187 -8.62 -0.40 5.39
C LEU A 187 -8.27 0.07 6.82
N LEU A 188 -7.87 -0.87 7.68
CA LEU A 188 -7.40 -0.57 9.03
C LEU A 188 -6.19 0.39 9.03
N LYS A 189 -5.26 0.28 8.07
CA LYS A 189 -4.12 1.21 7.94
C LYS A 189 -4.57 2.65 7.80
N VAL A 190 -5.52 2.92 6.92
CA VAL A 190 -6.04 4.27 6.70
C VAL A 190 -6.76 4.78 7.95
N ILE A 191 -7.61 3.95 8.56
CA ILE A 191 -8.37 4.30 9.76
C ILE A 191 -7.45 4.62 10.94
N LEU A 192 -6.41 3.80 11.14
CA LEU A 192 -5.45 4.00 12.22
C LEU A 192 -4.67 5.30 12.03
N VAL A 193 -4.26 5.62 10.80
CA VAL A 193 -3.60 6.90 10.48
C VAL A 193 -4.51 8.07 10.86
N VAL A 194 -5.80 8.02 10.47
CA VAL A 194 -6.77 9.07 10.80
C VAL A 194 -6.94 9.22 12.31
N PHE A 195 -7.13 8.11 13.02
CA PHE A 195 -7.24 8.10 14.49
C PHE A 195 -5.99 8.69 15.16
N LEU A 196 -4.80 8.20 14.78
CA LEU A 196 -3.53 8.64 15.36
C LEU A 196 -3.27 10.12 15.08
N ALA A 197 -3.53 10.58 13.86
CA ALA A 197 -3.37 11.98 13.50
C ALA A 197 -4.32 12.88 14.31
N GLY A 198 -5.59 12.48 14.46
CA GLY A 198 -6.56 13.20 15.30
C GLY A 198 -6.15 13.25 16.77
N TYR A 199 -5.80 12.09 17.34
CA TYR A 199 -5.38 11.96 18.73
C TYR A 199 -4.11 12.76 19.05
N LEU A 200 -3.06 12.63 18.23
CA LEU A 200 -1.80 13.33 18.44
C LEU A 200 -1.95 14.85 18.28
N ALA A 201 -2.84 15.30 17.38
CA ALA A 201 -3.04 16.72 17.17
C ALA A 201 -3.76 17.41 18.35
N GLU A 202 -4.70 16.72 19.01
CA GLU A 202 -5.36 17.22 20.23
C GLU A 202 -4.43 17.22 21.44
N ASN A 203 -3.64 16.15 21.58
CA ASN A 203 -2.74 15.99 22.72
C ASN A 203 -1.37 16.67 22.53
N ARG A 204 -1.13 17.38 21.41
CA ARG A 204 0.17 17.99 21.06
C ARG A 204 0.77 18.86 22.17
N THR A 205 -0.08 19.61 22.88
CA THR A 205 0.35 20.57 23.91
C THR A 205 0.80 19.85 25.17
N LEU A 206 0.14 18.74 25.51
CA LEU A 206 0.59 17.81 26.54
C LEU A 206 1.92 17.21 26.09
N LEU A 207 2.02 16.65 24.87
CA LEU A 207 3.22 16.01 24.32
C LEU A 207 4.48 16.92 24.24
N ALA A 208 4.28 18.23 24.07
CA ALA A 208 5.36 19.20 23.87
C ALA A 208 5.87 19.89 25.15
N ARG A 209 5.09 19.94 26.25
CA ARG A 209 5.38 20.85 27.37
C ARG A 209 6.08 20.24 28.59
N THR A 210 6.18 18.93 28.69
CA THR A 210 6.74 18.31 29.90
C THR A 210 8.05 17.59 29.57
N SER A 211 9.08 17.90 30.35
CA SER A 211 10.36 17.20 30.36
C SER A 211 10.68 16.91 31.81
N THR A 212 10.77 15.64 32.18
CA THR A 212 11.24 15.24 33.51
C THR A 212 12.75 15.08 33.40
N ARG A 213 13.52 15.96 34.04
CA ARG A 213 14.98 15.77 34.12
C ARG A 213 15.28 14.77 35.24
N LEU A 214 15.94 13.68 34.89
CA LEU A 214 16.51 12.71 35.84
C LEU A 214 18.04 12.71 35.63
N GLY A 215 18.73 13.63 36.31
CA GLY A 215 20.18 13.81 36.17
C GLY A 215 20.60 14.39 34.80
N PRO A 216 21.74 13.96 34.21
CA PRO A 216 22.18 14.43 32.88
C PRO A 216 21.34 13.87 31.73
N ILE A 217 20.45 12.91 32.01
CA ILE A 217 19.58 12.26 31.02
C ILE A 217 18.16 12.80 31.19
N SER A 218 17.70 13.55 30.19
CA SER A 218 16.29 13.96 30.09
C SER A 218 15.45 12.76 29.66
N LEU A 219 14.77 12.12 30.62
CA LEU A 219 13.82 11.05 30.34
C LEU A 219 12.47 11.65 29.90
N PRO A 220 11.77 11.06 28.91
CA PRO A 220 10.41 11.44 28.62
C PRO A 220 9.55 11.18 29.86
N PRO A 221 8.66 12.11 30.25
CA PRO A 221 7.76 11.88 31.37
C PRO A 221 6.85 10.65 31.14
N VAL A 222 6.39 10.00 32.22
CA VAL A 222 5.56 8.78 32.19
C VAL A 222 4.32 8.87 31.28
N PRO A 223 3.56 9.99 31.24
CA PRO A 223 2.44 10.14 30.31
C PRO A 223 2.80 10.06 28.82
N TYR A 224 4.08 10.21 28.45
CA TYR A 224 4.56 10.16 27.06
C TYR A 224 5.07 8.79 26.65
N LEU A 225 5.50 7.99 27.63
CA LEU A 225 5.80 6.57 27.44
C LEU A 225 4.52 5.76 27.22
N LEU A 226 3.39 6.19 27.79
CA LEU A 226 2.13 5.45 27.73
C LEU A 226 1.56 5.29 26.30
N PRO A 227 1.48 6.33 25.45
CA PRO A 227 1.07 6.15 24.05
C PRO A 227 2.04 5.28 23.25
N MET A 228 3.35 5.39 23.52
CA MET A 228 4.37 4.55 22.86
C MET A 228 4.21 3.09 23.27
N LEU A 229 4.00 2.81 24.56
CA LEU A 229 3.76 1.47 25.09
C LEU A 229 2.43 0.90 24.58
N ALA A 230 1.38 1.71 24.50
CA ALA A 230 0.10 1.31 23.94
C ALA A 230 0.24 0.93 22.46
N MET A 231 0.90 1.76 21.65
CA MET A 231 1.14 1.45 20.23
C MET A 231 2.08 0.28 20.02
N TRP A 232 3.08 0.13 20.87
CA TRP A 232 3.92 -1.07 20.90
C TRP A 232 3.07 -2.31 21.21
N GLY A 233 2.18 -2.26 22.21
CA GLY A 233 1.24 -3.33 22.51
C GLY A 233 0.26 -3.63 21.37
N VAL A 234 -0.24 -2.62 20.66
CA VAL A 234 -1.06 -2.80 19.46
C VAL A 234 -0.27 -3.46 18.34
N ALA A 235 0.98 -3.05 18.09
CA ALA A 235 1.84 -3.67 17.09
C ALA A 235 2.10 -5.14 17.44
N LEU A 236 2.42 -5.46 18.69
CA LEU A 236 2.55 -6.84 19.18
C LEU A 236 1.25 -7.63 18.97
N ALA A 237 0.10 -7.05 19.36
CA ALA A 237 -1.19 -7.68 19.16
C ALA A 237 -1.45 -7.99 17.68
N VAL A 238 -1.15 -7.06 16.76
CA VAL A 238 -1.27 -7.29 15.31
C VAL A 238 -0.38 -8.43 14.85
N VAL A 239 0.90 -8.50 15.28
CA VAL A 239 1.78 -9.63 14.93
C VAL A 239 1.19 -10.95 15.40
N ILE A 240 0.75 -11.02 16.65
CA ILE A 240 0.25 -12.25 17.26
C ILE A 240 -1.06 -12.69 16.58
N VAL A 241 -1.95 -11.74 16.33
CA VAL A 241 -3.30 -11.96 15.81
C VAL A 241 -3.30 -12.23 14.32
N GLN A 242 -2.68 -11.35 13.53
CA GLN A 242 -2.71 -11.42 12.07
C GLN A 242 -1.59 -12.31 11.53
N ARG A 243 -0.59 -12.65 12.36
CA ARG A 243 0.64 -13.32 11.92
C ARG A 243 1.34 -12.51 10.81
N ASP A 244 1.19 -11.18 10.85
CA ASP A 244 1.70 -10.23 9.87
C ASP A 244 2.71 -9.26 10.49
N LEU A 245 3.99 -9.56 10.27
CA LEU A 245 5.09 -8.70 10.69
C LEU A 245 5.13 -7.37 9.93
N GLY A 246 4.73 -7.38 8.66
CA GLY A 246 4.76 -6.20 7.80
C GLY A 246 3.74 -5.16 8.26
N ALA A 247 2.51 -5.59 8.57
CA ALA A 247 1.47 -4.71 9.08
C ALA A 247 1.89 -4.06 10.41
N ALA A 248 2.45 -4.83 11.35
CA ALA A 248 2.91 -4.30 12.63
C ALA A 248 4.06 -3.29 12.48
N LEU A 249 5.06 -3.60 11.64
CA LEU A 249 6.16 -2.69 11.33
C LEU A 249 5.64 -1.39 10.71
N LEU A 250 4.69 -1.48 9.78
CA LEU A 250 4.10 -0.32 9.11
C LEU A 250 3.34 0.55 10.11
N PHE A 251 2.46 -0.03 10.94
CA PHE A 251 1.72 0.72 11.96
C PHE A 251 2.65 1.42 12.94
N PHE A 252 3.70 0.74 13.39
CA PHE A 252 4.66 1.31 14.33
C PHE A 252 5.46 2.46 13.69
N THR A 253 5.90 2.28 12.44
CA THR A 253 6.65 3.31 11.68
C THR A 253 5.79 4.54 11.41
N VAL A 254 4.53 4.36 11.01
CA VAL A 254 3.55 5.44 10.83
C VAL A 254 3.35 6.19 12.14
N PHE A 255 3.16 5.48 13.25
CA PHE A 255 3.02 6.10 14.56
C PHE A 255 4.24 6.95 14.93
N LEU A 256 5.46 6.43 14.78
CA LEU A 256 6.67 7.19 15.08
C LEU A 256 6.82 8.42 14.18
N THR A 257 6.45 8.30 12.90
CA THR A 257 6.48 9.41 11.94
C THR A 257 5.52 10.51 12.35
N LEU A 258 4.27 10.16 12.71
CA LEU A 258 3.27 11.11 13.19
C LEU A 258 3.65 11.71 14.54
N LEU A 259 4.21 10.91 15.45
CA LEU A 259 4.70 11.37 16.75
C LEU A 259 5.82 12.39 16.57
N TYR A 260 6.78 12.12 15.68
CA TYR A 260 7.83 13.07 15.34
C TYR A 260 7.25 14.34 14.71
N ALA A 261 6.32 14.22 13.77
CA ALA A 261 5.67 15.38 13.14
C ALA A 261 4.92 16.26 14.17
N ALA A 262 4.27 15.64 15.16
CA ALA A 262 3.52 16.34 16.20
C ALA A 262 4.42 16.99 17.26
N THR A 263 5.53 16.36 17.61
CA THR A 263 6.37 16.77 18.75
C THR A 263 7.68 17.46 18.35
N ARG A 264 8.17 17.21 17.13
CA ARG A 264 9.48 17.60 16.60
C ARG A 264 10.67 17.17 17.46
N ARG A 265 10.49 16.13 18.29
CA ARG A 265 11.53 15.64 19.21
C ARG A 265 12.10 14.32 18.72
N PHE A 266 13.31 14.37 18.17
CA PHE A 266 13.99 13.19 17.64
C PHE A 266 14.23 12.11 18.71
N ALA A 267 14.41 12.51 19.98
CA ALA A 267 14.57 11.58 21.10
C ALA A 267 13.43 10.56 21.21
N TYR A 268 12.19 10.93 20.84
CA TYR A 268 11.06 10.00 20.87
C TYR A 268 11.12 8.95 19.76
N VAL A 269 11.68 9.33 18.60
CA VAL A 269 11.92 8.39 17.50
C VAL A 269 12.97 7.38 17.91
N VAL A 270 14.07 7.83 18.51
CA VAL A 270 15.15 6.95 19.01
C VAL A 270 14.63 5.99 20.08
N LEU A 271 13.89 6.48 21.07
CA LEU A 271 13.30 5.63 22.10
C LEU A 271 12.29 4.64 21.51
N GLY A 272 11.46 5.09 20.57
CA GLY A 272 10.48 4.24 19.90
C GLY A 272 11.15 3.13 19.11
N MET A 273 12.22 3.46 18.38
CA MET A 273 13.02 2.48 17.66
C MET A 273 13.66 1.46 18.63
N ALA A 274 14.20 1.92 19.75
CA ALA A 274 14.75 1.03 20.77
C ALA A 274 13.68 0.07 21.35
N MET A 275 12.47 0.58 21.65
CA MET A 275 11.35 -0.25 22.08
C MET A 275 10.90 -1.26 21.02
N PHE A 276 10.89 -0.85 19.74
CA PHE A 276 10.57 -1.73 18.64
C PHE A 276 11.56 -2.88 18.51
N LEU A 277 12.87 -2.57 18.52
CA LEU A 277 13.93 -3.58 18.45
C LEU A 277 13.87 -4.53 19.66
N ALA A 278 13.63 -4.01 20.85
CA ALA A 278 13.42 -4.83 22.04
C ALA A 278 12.21 -5.77 21.89
N GLY A 279 11.08 -5.25 21.39
CA GLY A 279 9.88 -6.04 21.11
C GLY A 279 10.11 -7.10 20.04
N ALA A 280 10.82 -6.75 18.96
CA ALA A 280 11.18 -7.69 17.90
C ALA A 280 12.08 -8.81 18.41
N ALA A 281 13.07 -8.50 19.26
CA ALA A 281 13.92 -9.49 19.90
C ALA A 281 13.12 -10.45 20.81
N VAL A 282 12.17 -9.92 21.58
CA VAL A 282 11.26 -10.75 22.39
C VAL A 282 10.39 -11.63 21.49
N LEU A 283 9.79 -11.08 20.44
CA LEU A 283 8.95 -11.83 19.49
C LEU A 283 9.72 -12.93 18.78
N TYR A 284 10.97 -12.69 18.39
CA TYR A 284 11.87 -13.68 17.78
C TYR A 284 12.07 -14.90 18.69
N GLN A 285 12.11 -14.69 20.01
CA GLN A 285 12.27 -15.79 20.97
C GLN A 285 10.96 -16.53 21.22
N LEU A 286 9.83 -15.82 21.26
CA LEU A 286 8.53 -16.38 21.65
C LEU A 286 7.72 -16.97 20.51
N PHE A 287 7.92 -16.51 19.27
CA PHE A 287 7.07 -16.87 18.12
C PHE A 287 7.89 -17.54 17.00
N PRO A 288 7.70 -18.85 16.77
CA PRO A 288 8.45 -19.59 15.74
C PRO A 288 8.31 -18.98 14.34
N LEU A 289 7.12 -18.48 13.99
CA LEU A 289 6.90 -17.85 12.70
C LEU A 289 7.78 -16.60 12.51
N VAL A 290 7.96 -15.79 13.57
CA VAL A 290 8.79 -14.59 13.51
C VAL A 290 10.25 -14.98 13.33
N ARG A 291 10.70 -16.00 14.06
CA ARG A 291 12.04 -16.56 13.92
C ARG A 291 12.32 -17.04 12.50
N ILE A 292 11.44 -17.87 11.92
CA ILE A 292 11.59 -18.37 10.55
C ILE A 292 11.73 -17.20 9.55
N ARG A 293 10.90 -16.16 9.68
CA ARG A 293 10.97 -14.99 8.78
C ARG A 293 12.28 -14.21 8.90
N VAL A 294 12.84 -14.12 10.11
CA VAL A 294 14.12 -13.43 10.37
C VAL A 294 15.29 -14.29 9.87
N ASP A 295 15.29 -15.58 10.19
CA ASP A 295 16.36 -16.51 9.80
C ASP A 295 16.48 -16.61 8.28
N VAL A 296 15.35 -16.76 7.59
CA VAL A 296 15.29 -16.81 6.13
C VAL A 296 15.67 -15.47 5.49
N TRP A 297 15.49 -14.34 6.17
CA TRP A 297 15.98 -13.06 5.65
C TRP A 297 17.50 -12.92 5.80
N LEU A 298 18.08 -13.47 6.87
CA LEU A 298 19.53 -13.46 7.11
C LEU A 298 20.27 -14.48 6.23
N ASP A 299 19.71 -15.68 6.09
CA ASP A 299 20.24 -16.76 5.28
C ASP A 299 19.09 -17.48 4.53
N PRO A 300 18.61 -16.94 3.40
CA PRO A 300 17.60 -17.62 2.59
C PRO A 300 18.13 -18.90 1.92
N TRP A 301 19.45 -19.14 1.89
CA TRP A 301 20.05 -20.33 1.30
C TRP A 301 19.97 -21.56 2.21
N SER A 302 19.60 -21.39 3.49
CA SER A 302 19.38 -22.52 4.40
C SER A 302 18.22 -23.42 3.98
N ASP A 303 17.25 -22.85 3.25
CA ASP A 303 16.09 -23.56 2.71
C ASP A 303 15.66 -22.94 1.36
N PRO A 304 16.38 -23.24 0.26
CA PRO A 304 16.18 -22.56 -1.02
C PRO A 304 14.87 -22.88 -1.72
N LEU A 305 14.25 -24.02 -1.40
CA LEU A 305 13.12 -24.58 -2.14
C LEU A 305 11.77 -24.26 -1.48
N ASP A 306 11.74 -23.99 -0.18
CA ASP A 306 10.51 -23.62 0.53
C ASP A 306 10.58 -22.16 1.00
N THR A 307 11.11 -21.93 2.20
CA THR A 307 10.98 -20.60 2.83
C THR A 307 11.85 -19.52 2.18
N GLY A 308 13.04 -19.86 1.67
CA GLY A 308 13.97 -18.96 1.00
C GLY A 308 13.70 -18.71 -0.49
N PHE A 309 12.81 -19.51 -1.09
CA PHE A 309 12.55 -19.53 -2.54
C PHE A 309 12.33 -18.13 -3.15
N GLN A 310 11.43 -17.35 -2.55
CA GLN A 310 11.05 -16.04 -3.09
C GLN A 310 12.21 -15.04 -3.04
N ILE A 311 13.00 -15.05 -1.96
CA ILE A 311 14.12 -14.12 -1.79
C ILE A 311 15.23 -14.48 -2.78
N ILE A 312 15.57 -15.76 -2.89
CA ILE A 312 16.58 -16.25 -3.83
C ILE A 312 16.18 -15.90 -5.27
N HIS A 313 14.93 -16.14 -5.66
CA HIS A 313 14.44 -15.79 -6.99
C HIS A 313 14.51 -14.29 -7.27
N ALA A 314 14.16 -13.45 -6.29
CA ALA A 314 14.30 -12.00 -6.40
C ALA A 314 15.77 -11.56 -6.57
N LEU A 315 16.71 -12.20 -5.85
CA LEU A 315 18.14 -11.93 -5.96
C LEU A 315 18.71 -12.36 -7.32
N TYR A 316 18.34 -13.52 -7.83
CA TYR A 316 18.73 -13.95 -9.18
C TYR A 316 18.12 -13.05 -10.26
N ALA A 317 16.86 -12.65 -10.11
CA ALA A 317 16.20 -11.71 -11.01
C ALA A 317 16.95 -10.38 -11.07
N PHE A 318 17.32 -9.85 -9.90
CA PHE A 318 18.10 -8.63 -9.79
C PHE A 318 19.50 -8.77 -10.38
N GLY A 319 20.21 -9.86 -10.06
CA GLY A 319 21.56 -10.12 -10.55
C GLY A 319 21.62 -10.25 -12.07
N ARG A 320 20.63 -10.90 -12.69
CA ARG A 320 20.54 -11.01 -14.16
C ARG A 320 20.01 -9.74 -14.83
N GLY A 321 19.09 -9.04 -14.17
CA GLY A 321 18.49 -7.80 -14.66
C GLY A 321 19.48 -6.64 -14.72
N GLY A 322 20.43 -6.60 -13.78
CA GLY A 322 21.34 -5.46 -13.61
C GLY A 322 20.59 -4.17 -13.21
N ILE A 323 21.34 -3.08 -13.05
CA ILE A 323 20.77 -1.78 -12.59
C ILE A 323 19.84 -1.16 -13.63
N LEU A 324 20.16 -1.35 -14.92
CA LEU A 324 19.38 -0.78 -16.02
C LEU A 324 18.20 -1.66 -16.46
N GLY A 325 18.15 -2.92 -16.01
CA GLY A 325 17.18 -3.91 -16.44
C GLY A 325 17.51 -4.52 -17.80
N THR A 326 16.90 -5.67 -18.10
CA THR A 326 17.00 -6.36 -19.40
C THR A 326 15.86 -6.01 -20.37
N GLY A 327 14.95 -5.11 -19.96
CA GLY A 327 13.74 -4.77 -20.69
C GLY A 327 12.48 -5.45 -20.16
N MET A 328 11.31 -4.86 -20.41
CA MET A 328 10.02 -5.40 -19.94
C MET A 328 9.72 -6.74 -20.60
N GLY A 329 9.42 -7.76 -19.79
CA GLY A 329 9.17 -9.12 -20.28
C GLY A 329 10.41 -9.99 -20.45
N ALA A 330 11.62 -9.43 -20.36
CA ALA A 330 12.89 -10.15 -20.55
C ALA A 330 13.57 -10.56 -19.23
N GLY A 331 12.95 -10.30 -18.08
CA GLY A 331 13.46 -10.70 -16.76
C GLY A 331 13.26 -12.20 -16.48
N LEU A 332 14.23 -12.81 -15.79
CA LEU A 332 14.11 -14.12 -15.14
C LEU A 332 13.94 -13.94 -13.62
N PRO A 333 13.48 -14.95 -12.88
CA PRO A 333 12.95 -16.22 -13.36
C PRO A 333 11.63 -16.06 -14.12
N ALA A 334 11.38 -17.02 -15.00
CA ALA A 334 10.09 -17.17 -15.61
C ALA A 334 9.09 -17.71 -14.58
N VAL A 335 7.81 -17.40 -14.73
CA VAL A 335 6.75 -17.83 -13.79
C VAL A 335 5.71 -18.60 -14.60
N GLY A 336 5.32 -19.80 -14.16
CA GLY A 336 4.40 -20.68 -14.90
C GLY A 336 5.05 -21.28 -16.15
N ASP A 337 4.30 -21.44 -17.23
CA ASP A 337 4.74 -22.09 -18.49
C ASP A 337 5.69 -21.24 -19.35
N THR A 338 6.23 -20.15 -18.81
CA THR A 338 7.22 -19.36 -19.53
C THR A 338 8.58 -20.07 -19.42
N PRO A 339 9.26 -20.41 -20.53
CA PRO A 339 10.54 -21.12 -20.46
C PRO A 339 11.60 -20.17 -19.91
N GLY A 340 12.17 -20.54 -18.78
CA GLY A 340 13.22 -19.79 -18.12
C GLY A 340 13.81 -20.63 -17.01
N ASP A 341 14.67 -21.57 -17.39
CA ASP A 341 15.44 -22.37 -16.47
C ASP A 341 16.24 -21.44 -15.55
N LEU A 342 15.88 -21.43 -14.27
CA LEU A 342 16.91 -21.21 -13.26
C LEU A 342 17.76 -22.48 -13.27
N PRO A 343 19.11 -22.39 -13.34
CA PRO A 343 19.93 -23.56 -13.08
C PRO A 343 19.48 -24.14 -11.74
N ALA A 344 19.23 -25.45 -11.73
CA ALA A 344 18.84 -26.17 -10.53
C ALA A 344 19.75 -25.72 -9.39
N ILE A 345 19.15 -25.13 -8.36
CA ILE A 345 19.86 -24.83 -7.12
C ILE A 345 20.20 -26.20 -6.55
N HIS A 346 21.46 -26.61 -6.71
CA HIS A 346 22.02 -27.83 -6.16
C HIS A 346 22.08 -27.76 -4.64
#